data_AF-A0A7X0SBP2-F1
#
_entry.id   AF-A0A7X0SBP2-F1
#
_cell.length_a   1.000
_cell.length_b   1.000
_cell.length_c   1.000
_cell.angle_alpha   90.00
_cell.angle_beta   90.00
_cell.angle_gamma   90.00
#
_symmetry.space_group_name_H-M   'P 1'
#
loop_
_entity.id
_entity.type
_entity.pdbx_description
1 polymer ?
#
loop_
_entity_poly.entity_id
_entity_poly.type
_entity_poly.pdbx_seq_one_letter_code
_entity_poly.pdbx_strand_id
1 'polypeptide(L)' 'MKLPKVTQENVHIFIPLKVSKVIEKEVDNKGVNRKDALINFYNSKVYDILEQEDTKLWYEAANYLYMGWQMEQKGEELDI' A
#
# COMPACT_ATOMS: atom_id res chain seq x y z
N MET A 1 23.84 -6.22 -17.53
CA MET A 1 23.66 -5.43 -16.30
C MET A 1 22.61 -6.14 -15.45
N LYS A 2 22.86 -6.39 -14.16
CA LYS A 2 21.86 -6.97 -13.25
C LYS A 2 21.17 -5.81 -12.53
N LEU A 3 19.85 -5.86 -12.42
CA LEU A 3 19.13 -4.88 -11.61
C LEU A 3 19.56 -5.01 -10.13
N PRO A 4 19.63 -3.91 -9.37
CA PRO A 4 19.91 -3.98 -7.94
C PRO A 4 18.83 -4.83 -7.24
N LYS A 5 19.25 -5.55 -6.19
CA LYS A 5 18.31 -6.28 -5.33
C LYS A 5 17.49 -5.26 -4.55
N VAL A 6 16.19 -5.51 -4.40
CA VAL A 6 15.37 -4.74 -3.47
C VAL A 6 15.74 -5.17 -2.03
N THR A 7 15.97 -4.18 -1.17
CA THR A 7 16.37 -4.33 0.23
C THR A 7 15.61 -3.32 1.09
N GLN A 8 15.66 -3.47 2.41
CA GLN A 8 15.05 -2.49 3.32
C GLN A 8 15.53 -1.05 3.08
N GLU A 9 16.77 -0.90 2.59
CA GLU A 9 17.36 0.41 2.30
C GLU A 9 16.74 1.09 1.08
N ASN A 10 16.10 0.34 0.17
CA ASN A 10 15.62 0.86 -1.12
C ASN A 10 14.15 0.53 -1.45
N VAL A 11 13.45 -0.24 -0.61
CA VAL A 11 12.02 -0.58 -0.80
C VAL A 11 11.13 0.66 -0.89
N HIS A 12 11.49 1.73 -0.17
CA HIS A 12 10.77 3.01 -0.17
C HIS A 12 10.63 3.65 -1.57
N ILE A 13 11.50 3.30 -2.52
CA ILE A 13 11.43 3.80 -3.90
C ILE A 13 10.14 3.36 -4.61
N PHE A 14 9.59 2.19 -4.25
CA PHE A 14 8.39 1.64 -4.87
C PHE A 14 7.09 2.18 -4.23
N ILE A 15 7.16 2.64 -2.98
CA ILE A 15 5.99 2.96 -2.16
C ILE A 15 5.14 4.10 -2.74
N PRO A 16 5.69 5.24 -3.20
CA PRO A 16 4.87 6.34 -3.71
C PRO A 16 3.95 5.93 -4.87
N LEU A 17 4.43 5.06 -5.76
CA LEU A 17 3.62 4.54 -6.86
C LEU A 17 2.51 3.61 -6.37
N LYS A 18 2.80 2.73 -5.39
CA LYS A 18 1.81 1.85 -4.78
C LYS A 18 0.71 2.63 -4.10
N VAL A 19 1.09 3.58 -3.24
CA VAL A 19 0.16 4.47 -2.54
C VAL A 19 -0.74 5.19 -3.55
N SER A 20 -0.15 5.83 -4.57
CA SER A 20 -0.91 6.53 -5.61
C SER A 20 -1.98 5.64 -6.26
N LYS A 21 -1.63 4.39 -6.59
CA LYS A 21 -2.55 3.42 -7.19
C LYS A 21 -3.64 2.95 -6.24
N VAL A 22 -3.33 2.76 -4.95
CA VAL A 22 -4.34 2.42 -3.93
C VAL A 22 -5.32 3.58 -3.76
N ILE A 23 -4.84 4.82 -3.67
CA ILE A 23 -5.68 6.00 -3.51
C ILE A 23 -6.55 6.27 -4.74
N GLU A 24 -6.02 6.06 -5.94
CA GLU A 24 -6.81 6.12 -7.18
C GLU A 24 -8.02 5.19 -7.09
N LYS A 25 -7.82 3.93 -6.67
CA LYS A 25 -8.92 2.97 -6.52
C LYS A 25 -9.93 3.38 -5.45
N GLU A 26 -9.49 3.89 -4.31
CA GLU A 26 -10.40 4.30 -3.24
C GLU A 26 -11.27 5.49 -3.66
N VAL A 27 -10.68 6.47 -4.32
CA VAL A 27 -11.41 7.63 -4.85
C VAL A 27 -12.41 7.20 -5.92
N ASP A 28 -12.00 6.34 -6.86
CA ASP A 28 -12.86 5.88 -7.94
C ASP A 28 -14.04 5.03 -7.42
N ASN A 29 -13.80 4.18 -6.42
CA ASN A 29 -14.82 3.27 -5.89
C ASN A 29 -15.79 3.95 -4.92
N LYS A 30 -15.33 4.89 -4.09
CA LYS A 30 -16.12 5.46 -2.98
C LYS A 30 -16.43 6.95 -3.13
N GLY A 31 -15.83 7.65 -4.10
CA GLY A 31 -16.00 9.09 -4.29
C GLY A 31 -15.47 9.94 -3.14
N VAL A 32 -14.51 9.42 -2.36
CA VAL A 32 -13.94 10.11 -1.19
C VAL A 32 -12.94 11.20 -1.60
N ASN A 33 -12.66 12.13 -0.68
CA ASN A 33 -11.60 13.12 -0.89
C ASN A 33 -10.22 12.45 -0.99
N ARG A 34 -9.47 12.75 -2.05
CA ARG A 34 -8.14 12.19 -2.30
C ARG A 34 -7.13 12.47 -1.19
N LYS A 35 -7.12 13.68 -0.63
CA LYS A 35 -6.20 14.08 0.44
C LYS A 35 -6.47 13.27 1.71
N ASP A 36 -7.74 13.13 2.08
CA ASP A 36 -8.12 12.38 3.28
C ASP A 36 -7.83 10.89 3.11
N ALA A 37 -8.13 10.32 1.94
CA ALA A 37 -7.78 8.94 1.61
C ALA A 37 -6.26 8.71 1.71
N LEU A 38 -5.46 9.65 1.20
CA LEU A 38 -4.00 9.59 1.28
C LEU A 38 -3.51 9.59 2.74
N ILE A 39 -3.98 10.55 3.55
CA ILE A 39 -3.63 10.63 4.98
C ILE A 39 -4.05 9.36 5.71
N ASN A 40 -5.25 8.85 5.45
CA ASN A 40 -5.73 7.64 6.10
C ASN A 40 -4.93 6.40 5.70
N PHE A 41 -4.50 6.28 4.44
CA PHE A 41 -3.65 5.16 4.01
C PHE A 41 -2.26 5.22 4.65
N TYR A 42 -1.63 6.40 4.71
CA TYR A 42 -0.32 6.55 5.38
C TYR A 42 -0.35 6.23 6.88
N ASN A 43 -1.52 6.30 7.52
CA ASN A 43 -1.69 5.93 8.94
C ASN A 43 -2.25 4.51 9.12
N SER A 44 -2.28 3.69 8.06
CA SER A 44 -2.83 2.34 8.08
C SER A 44 -1.75 1.30 8.43
N LYS A 45 -2.15 0.20 9.06
CA LYS A 45 -1.27 -0.95 9.29
C LYS A 45 -0.76 -1.53 7.97
N VAL A 46 -1.60 -1.51 6.92
CA VAL A 46 -1.18 -1.94 5.57
C VAL A 46 0.02 -1.13 5.07
N TYR A 47 0.06 0.17 5.36
CA TYR A 47 1.22 0.99 5.01
C TYR A 47 2.46 0.61 5.81
N ASP A 48 2.32 0.41 7.13
CA ASP A 48 3.43 -0.01 8.00
C ASP A 48 4.06 -1.34 7.52
N ILE A 49 3.23 -2.29 7.05
CA ILE A 49 3.67 -3.58 6.51
C ILE A 49 4.33 -3.39 5.13
N LEU A 50 3.78 -2.54 4.26
CA LEU A 50 4.34 -2.24 2.94
C LEU A 50 5.77 -1.65 3.02
N GLU A 51 6.09 -0.95 4.11
CA GLU A 51 7.45 -0.44 4.35
C GLU A 51 8.46 -1.54 4.70
N GLN A 52 8.02 -2.74 5.09
CA GLN A 52 8.91 -3.85 5.42
C GLN A 52 9.24 -4.67 4.17
N GLU A 53 10.52 -4.72 3.80
CA GLU A 53 10.95 -5.36 2.55
C GLU A 53 10.80 -6.89 2.57
N ASP A 54 10.86 -7.51 3.74
CA ASP A 54 10.72 -8.96 3.92
C ASP A 54 9.31 -9.47 3.59
N THR A 55 8.27 -8.63 3.73
CA THR A 55 6.89 -8.92 3.34
C THR A 55 6.69 -9.05 1.82
N LYS A 56 7.61 -8.46 1.04
CA LYS A 56 7.54 -8.38 -0.43
C LYS A 56 6.29 -7.70 -0.99
N LEU A 57 5.51 -6.97 -0.18
CA LEU A 57 4.32 -6.25 -0.66
C LEU A 57 4.61 -5.19 -1.74
N TRP A 58 5.85 -4.70 -1.82
CA TRP A 58 6.32 -3.84 -2.91
C TRP A 58 6.27 -4.53 -4.29
N TYR A 59 6.32 -5.86 -4.35
CA TYR A 59 6.19 -6.65 -5.57
C TYR A 59 4.72 -6.83 -5.97
N GLU A 60 3.84 -7.01 -4.99
CA GLU A 60 2.42 -7.35 -5.18
C GLU A 60 1.62 -6.28 -5.91
N ALA A 61 0.53 -6.68 -6.56
CA ALA A 61 -0.35 -5.73 -7.23
C ALA A 61 -0.95 -4.72 -6.24
N ALA A 62 -1.14 -3.46 -6.64
CA ALA A 62 -1.76 -2.44 -5.79
C ALA A 62 -3.19 -2.82 -5.34
N ASN A 63 -3.86 -3.72 -6.07
CA ASN A 63 -5.15 -4.27 -5.66
C ASN A 63 -5.06 -5.12 -4.38
N TYR A 64 -3.94 -5.81 -4.16
CA TYR A 64 -3.73 -6.61 -2.95
C TYR A 64 -3.65 -5.71 -1.71
N LEU A 65 -2.85 -4.63 -1.79
CA LEU A 65 -2.80 -3.57 -0.77
C LEU A 65 -4.16 -2.92 -0.53
N TYR A 66 -4.91 -2.67 -1.61
CA TYR A 66 -6.23 -2.08 -1.50
C TYR A 66 -7.19 -3.01 -0.73
N MET A 67 -7.20 -4.30 -1.03
CA MET A 67 -8.03 -5.28 -0.31
C MET A 67 -7.65 -5.36 1.16
N GLY A 68 -6.36 -5.46 1.49
CA GLY A 68 -5.89 -5.45 2.88
C GLY A 68 -6.32 -4.20 3.63
N TRP A 69 -6.27 -3.03 2.99
CA TRP A 69 -6.73 -1.79 3.62
C TRP A 69 -8.26 -1.77 3.83
N GLN A 70 -9.04 -2.37 2.92
CA GLN A 70 -10.49 -2.52 3.15
C GLN A 70 -10.78 -3.48 4.32
N MET A 71 -10.00 -4.55 4.48
CA MET A 71 -10.12 -5.47 5.62
C MET A 71 -9.80 -4.75 6.93
N GLU A 72 -8.71 -3.95 6.95
CA GLU A 72 -8.34 -3.12 8.09
C GLU A 72 -9.48 -2.18 8.51
N GLN A 73 -10.08 -1.47 7.55
CA GLN A 73 -11.20 -0.55 7.80
C GLN A 73 -12.44 -1.25 8.37
N LYS A 74 -12.62 -2.54 8.08
CA LYS A 74 -13.71 -3.37 8.63
C LYS A 74 -13.35 -4.02 9.97
N GLY A 75 -12.12 -3.87 10.45
CA GLY A 75 -11.63 -4.53 11.65
C GLY A 75 -11.40 -6.04 11.48
N GLU A 76 -11.22 -6.49 10.24
CA GLU A 76 -10.91 -7.89 9.91
C GLU A 76 -9.41 -8.16 10.13
N GLU A 77 -9.05 -9.44 10.27
CA GLU A 77 -7.64 -9.85 10.31
C GLU A 77 -6.98 -9.58 8.96
N LEU A 78 -5.75 -9.05 8.99
CA LEU A 78 -5.01 -8.74 7.77
C LEU A 78 -4.40 -10.03 7.21
N ASP A 79 -4.82 -10.41 6.01
CA ASP A 79 -4.22 -11.50 5.22
C ASP A 79 -3.29 -10.92 4.15
N ILE A 80 -2.27 -10.16 4.59
CA ILE A 80 -1.25 -9.48 3.77
C ILE A 80 0.13 -9.46 4.43
#